data_AF-A0A4Q5UVR3-F1
#
_entry.id   AF-A0A4Q5UVR3-F1
#
_cell.length_a   1.000
_cell.length_b   1.000
_cell.length_c   1.000
_cell.angle_alpha   90.00
_cell.angle_beta   90.00
_cell.angle_gamma   90.00
#
_symmetry.space_group_name_H-M   'P 1'
#
loop_
_entity.id
_entity.type
_entity.pdbx_description
1 polymer ?
#
loop_
_entity_poly.entity_id
_entity_poly.type
_entity_poly.pdbx_seq_one_letter_code
_entity_poly.pdbx_strand_id
1 'polypeptide(L)'
;MTSRLLFSLLLLFVFFGALAQEPAKPAYDSALAKKTGADAYGMKQYVMVLLVTGKTVVNEKLVRDSLFAGHMKNINALAKAGKLVVAGPFNKNELNYRGVFVFNTASVEETKALVSTDPAVKAGIFDVLYLPWYSSAALMEVNGLHEKIQQSSF
;
A
#
# COMPACT_ATOMS: atom_id res chain seq x y z
N MET A 1 -38.01 35.03 -38.57
CA MET A 1 -36.90 35.21 -37.61
C MET A 1 -37.16 34.56 -36.25
N THR A 2 -38.39 34.57 -35.75
CA THR A 2 -38.79 34.06 -34.42
C THR A 2 -38.56 32.56 -34.19
N SER A 3 -38.82 31.70 -35.19
CA SER A 3 -38.62 30.23 -35.07
C SER A 3 -37.15 29.81 -34.96
N ARG A 4 -36.21 30.51 -35.63
CA ARG A 4 -34.77 30.24 -35.52
C ARG A 4 -34.21 30.63 -34.15
N LEU A 5 -34.71 31.73 -33.56
CA LEU A 5 -34.36 32.15 -32.21
C LEU A 5 -34.86 31.18 -31.14
N LEU A 6 -36.08 30.63 -31.27
CA LEU A 6 -36.59 29.59 -30.36
C LEU A 6 -35.76 28.30 -30.44
N PHE A 7 -35.39 27.88 -31.65
CA PHE A 7 -34.59 26.66 -31.85
C PHE A 7 -33.17 26.81 -31.28
N SER A 8 -32.55 27.99 -31.44
CA SER A 8 -31.25 28.31 -30.84
C SER A 8 -31.32 28.39 -29.31
N LEU A 9 -32.40 28.91 -28.73
CA LEU A 9 -32.59 28.93 -27.27
C LEU A 9 -32.76 27.51 -26.69
N LEU A 10 -33.50 26.64 -27.39
CA LEU A 10 -33.72 25.25 -26.99
C LEU A 10 -32.40 24.44 -27.03
N LEU A 11 -31.58 24.64 -28.07
CA LEU A 11 -30.25 24.03 -28.18
C LEU A 11 -29.31 24.49 -27.06
N LEU A 12 -29.34 25.78 -26.70
CA LEU A 12 -28.55 26.30 -25.57
C LEU A 12 -28.98 25.67 -24.23
N PHE A 13 -30.28 25.42 -24.02
CA PHE A 13 -30.79 24.83 -22.79
C PHE A 13 -30.36 23.36 -22.60
N VAL A 14 -30.28 22.59 -23.70
CA VAL A 14 -29.82 21.19 -23.68
C VAL A 14 -28.31 21.11 -23.40
N PHE A 15 -27.52 22.04 -23.94
CA PHE A 15 -26.07 22.11 -23.68
C PHE A 15 -25.74 22.45 -22.21
N PHE A 16 -26.52 23.31 -21.55
CA PHE A 16 -26.31 23.62 -20.12
C PHE A 16 -26.68 22.46 -19.20
N GLY A 17 -27.71 21.66 -19.53
CA GLY A 17 -28.11 20.49 -18.72
C GLY A 17 -27.07 19.36 -18.70
N ALA A 18 -26.34 19.16 -19.80
CA ALA A 18 -25.29 18.16 -19.90
C ALA A 18 -24.01 18.51 -19.09
N LEU A 19 -23.75 19.80 -18.86
CA LEU A 19 -22.61 20.26 -18.07
C LEU A 19 -22.89 20.30 -16.55
N ALA A 20 -24.14 20.11 -16.13
CA ALA A 20 -24.58 20.18 -14.74
C ALA A 20 -24.67 18.80 -14.04
N GLN A 21 -24.34 17.70 -14.72
CA GLN A 21 -24.18 16.40 -14.05
C GLN A 21 -22.87 16.40 -13.27
N GLU A 22 -22.94 16.69 -11.97
CA GLU A 22 -21.85 16.32 -11.07
C GLU A 22 -21.63 14.80 -11.18
N PRO A 23 -20.37 14.33 -11.31
CA PRO A 23 -20.09 12.91 -11.32
C PRO A 23 -20.68 12.30 -10.05
N ALA A 24 -21.60 11.34 -10.22
CA ALA A 24 -22.21 10.66 -9.09
C ALA A 24 -21.10 10.10 -8.19
N LYS A 25 -21.16 10.41 -6.90
CA LYS A 25 -20.23 9.82 -5.92
C LYS A 25 -20.32 8.30 -6.05
N PRO A 26 -19.19 7.57 -6.05
CA PRO A 26 -19.22 6.12 -6.03
C PRO A 26 -20.15 5.61 -4.92
N ALA A 27 -21.01 4.66 -5.25
CA ALA A 27 -21.91 4.08 -4.26
C ALA A 27 -21.09 3.40 -3.14
N TYR A 28 -21.50 3.60 -1.88
CA TYR A 28 -20.85 2.99 -0.74
C TYR A 28 -21.04 1.47 -0.74
N ASP A 29 -19.92 0.73 -0.76
CA ASP A 29 -19.91 -0.73 -0.66
C ASP A 29 -19.65 -1.17 0.79
N SER A 30 -20.73 -1.43 1.53
CA SER A 30 -20.67 -1.86 2.93
C SER A 30 -20.00 -3.23 3.13
N ALA A 31 -20.10 -4.12 2.15
CA ALA A 31 -19.49 -5.46 2.24
C ALA A 31 -17.97 -5.36 2.09
N LEU A 32 -17.50 -4.54 1.14
CA LEU A 32 -16.09 -4.27 0.96
C LEU A 32 -15.49 -3.50 2.15
N ALA A 33 -16.22 -2.51 2.69
CA ALA A 33 -15.79 -1.80 3.89
C ALA A 33 -15.59 -2.78 5.07
N LYS A 34 -16.54 -3.69 5.29
CA LYS A 34 -16.41 -4.74 6.32
C LYS A 34 -15.24 -5.69 6.06
N LYS A 35 -15.07 -6.16 4.82
CA LYS A 35 -14.00 -7.09 4.42
C LYS A 35 -12.61 -6.49 4.68
N THR A 36 -12.42 -5.21 4.34
CA THR A 36 -11.15 -4.51 4.49
C THR A 36 -10.90 -4.01 5.92
N GLY A 37 -11.94 -4.01 6.77
CA GLY A 37 -11.89 -3.47 8.12
C GLY A 37 -11.87 -1.93 8.13
N ALA A 38 -12.50 -1.32 7.13
CA ALA A 38 -12.63 0.12 7.01
C ALA A 38 -13.56 0.69 8.07
N ASP A 39 -13.21 1.86 8.60
CA ASP A 39 -14.11 2.71 9.35
C ASP A 39 -15.02 3.55 8.43
N ALA A 40 -15.76 4.50 9.01
CA ALA A 40 -16.69 5.37 8.29
C ALA A 40 -16.03 6.25 7.20
N TYR A 41 -14.71 6.44 7.26
CA TYR A 41 -13.94 7.21 6.29
C TYR A 41 -13.33 6.34 5.19
N GLY A 42 -13.52 5.01 5.23
CA GLY A 42 -12.82 4.10 4.32
C GLY A 42 -11.38 3.82 4.75
N MET A 43 -11.04 4.07 6.02
CA MET A 43 -9.67 4.07 6.54
C MET A 43 -9.52 3.03 7.65
N LYS A 44 -8.28 2.72 8.04
CA LYS A 44 -7.97 1.90 9.22
C LYS A 44 -6.54 2.14 9.71
N GLN A 45 -6.25 1.63 10.90
CA GLN A 45 -4.91 1.66 11.49
C GLN A 45 -4.03 0.53 10.92
N TYR A 46 -2.77 0.86 10.72
CA TYR A 46 -1.67 -0.01 10.32
C TYR A 46 -0.42 0.33 11.15
N VAL A 47 0.65 -0.43 10.96
CA VAL A 47 1.99 -0.01 11.35
C VAL A 47 2.86 0.09 10.11
N MET A 48 3.28 1.31 9.79
CA MET A 48 4.31 1.56 8.79
C MET A 48 5.67 1.24 9.39
N VAL A 49 6.49 0.54 8.62
CA VAL A 49 7.86 0.19 8.99
C VAL A 49 8.80 0.73 7.93
N LEU A 50 9.85 1.42 8.37
CA LEU A 50 10.96 1.84 7.51
C LEU A 50 12.18 1.00 7.85
N LEU A 51 12.74 0.37 6.82
CA LEU A 51 14.05 -0.26 6.89
C LEU A 51 15.11 0.78 6.54
N VAL A 52 16.11 0.93 7.38
CA VAL A 52 17.27 1.79 7.16
C VAL A 52 18.55 0.95 7.27
N THR A 53 19.66 1.43 6.71
CA THR A 53 20.95 0.73 6.83
C THR A 53 21.31 0.54 8.30
N GLY A 54 21.48 -0.71 8.73
CA GLY A 54 21.93 -1.06 10.06
C GLY A 54 23.45 -1.01 10.22
N LYS A 55 23.93 -1.34 11.42
CA LYS A 55 25.36 -1.29 11.76
C LYS A 55 26.16 -2.49 11.22
N THR A 56 25.52 -3.61 10.90
CA THR A 56 26.22 -4.81 10.47
C THR A 56 26.51 -4.77 8.97
N VAL A 57 27.78 -4.92 8.61
CA VAL A 57 28.22 -5.11 7.23
C VAL A 57 28.64 -6.57 7.02
N VAL A 58 27.97 -7.26 6.09
CA VAL A 58 28.28 -8.65 5.71
C VAL A 58 29.05 -8.66 4.40
N ASN A 59 30.38 -8.84 4.52
CA ASN A 59 31.30 -8.82 3.37
C ASN A 59 31.25 -10.11 2.55
N GLU A 60 31.01 -11.26 3.19
CA GLU A 60 30.95 -12.54 2.50
C GLU A 60 29.67 -12.62 1.65
N LYS A 61 29.86 -12.72 0.32
CA LYS A 61 28.76 -12.70 -0.65
C LYS A 61 27.74 -13.81 -0.42
N LEU A 62 28.20 -15.04 -0.18
CA LEU A 62 27.31 -16.21 0.01
C LEU A 62 26.39 -16.02 1.22
N VAL A 63 26.94 -15.56 2.35
CA VAL A 63 26.17 -15.28 3.57
C VAL A 63 25.17 -14.15 3.31
N ARG A 64 25.62 -13.05 2.69
CA ARG A 64 24.74 -11.92 2.38
C ARG A 64 23.59 -12.35 1.48
N ASP A 65 23.87 -13.07 0.40
CA ASP A 65 22.85 -13.54 -0.55
C ASP A 65 21.85 -14.47 0.14
N SER A 66 22.31 -15.35 1.04
CA SER A 66 21.43 -16.21 1.83
C SER A 66 20.50 -15.42 2.76
N LEU A 67 21.01 -14.36 3.40
CA LEU A 67 20.20 -13.51 4.28
C LEU A 67 19.13 -12.77 3.48
N PHE A 68 19.47 -12.24 2.30
CA PHE A 68 18.50 -11.56 1.42
C PHE A 68 17.50 -12.52 0.79
N ALA A 69 17.88 -13.74 0.44
CA ALA A 69 16.92 -14.77 0.02
C ALA A 69 15.92 -15.08 1.14
N GLY A 70 16.40 -15.16 2.38
CA GLY A 70 15.57 -15.31 3.57
C GLY A 70 14.63 -14.11 3.80
N HIS A 71 15.13 -12.89 3.62
CA HIS A 71 14.35 -11.65 3.67
C HIS A 71 13.18 -11.67 2.68
N MET A 72 13.44 -11.99 1.40
CA MET A 72 12.39 -12.07 0.39
C MET A 72 11.38 -13.18 0.69
N LYS A 73 11.84 -14.34 1.17
CA LYS A 73 10.94 -15.42 1.60
C LYS A 73 10.03 -14.99 2.75
N ASN A 74 10.56 -14.22 3.70
CA ASN A 74 9.78 -13.70 4.83
C ASN A 74 8.71 -12.70 4.36
N ILE A 75 9.07 -11.76 3.48
CA ILE A 75 8.12 -10.81 2.86
C ILE A 75 6.96 -11.56 2.21
N ASN A 76 7.26 -12.54 1.35
CA ASN A 76 6.25 -13.31 0.64
C ASN A 76 5.34 -14.11 1.60
N ALA A 77 5.90 -14.70 2.66
CA ALA A 77 5.12 -15.41 3.66
C ALA A 77 4.15 -14.48 4.41
N LEU A 78 4.63 -13.30 4.81
CA LEU A 78 3.82 -12.30 5.51
C LEU A 78 2.75 -11.67 4.62
N ALA A 79 3.06 -11.44 3.34
CA ALA A 79 2.11 -10.94 2.35
C ALA A 79 0.98 -11.94 2.10
N LYS A 80 1.33 -13.22 1.92
CA LYS A 80 0.35 -14.31 1.76
C LYS A 80 -0.51 -14.51 3.00
N ALA A 81 0.04 -14.28 4.20
CA ALA A 81 -0.71 -14.31 5.45
C ALA A 81 -1.61 -13.08 5.67
N GLY A 82 -1.60 -12.09 4.78
CA GLY A 82 -2.36 -10.84 4.93
C GLY A 82 -1.89 -9.95 6.08
N LYS A 83 -0.67 -10.20 6.59
CA LYS A 83 -0.04 -9.43 7.66
C LYS A 83 0.78 -8.26 7.12
N LEU A 84 1.32 -8.39 5.91
CA LEU A 84 2.05 -7.34 5.20
C LEU A 84 1.26 -6.98 3.93
N VAL A 85 0.76 -5.75 3.84
CA VAL A 85 -0.12 -5.32 2.73
C VAL A 85 0.60 -4.51 1.66
N VAL A 86 1.76 -3.94 2.01
CA VAL A 86 2.65 -3.24 1.08
C VAL A 86 4.08 -3.55 1.49
N ALA A 87 4.90 -3.87 0.49
CA ALA A 87 6.35 -3.98 0.65
C ALA A 87 7.04 -3.45 -0.59
N GLY A 88 8.11 -2.68 -0.41
CA GLY A 88 8.91 -2.21 -1.54
C GLY A 88 10.22 -1.58 -1.12
N PRO A 89 11.24 -1.64 -1.99
CA PRO A 89 12.50 -0.95 -1.77
C PRO A 89 12.34 0.55 -2.04
N PHE A 90 13.11 1.36 -1.31
CA PHE A 90 13.39 2.72 -1.75
C PHE A 90 14.52 2.70 -2.77
N ASN A 91 14.46 3.59 -3.75
CA ASN A 91 15.60 3.91 -4.59
C ASN A 91 16.70 4.59 -3.74
N LYS A 92 17.91 4.69 -4.28
CA LYS A 92 19.01 5.42 -3.64
C LYS A 92 18.55 6.82 -3.24
N ASN A 93 18.76 7.15 -1.96
CA ASN A 93 18.35 8.41 -1.35
C ASN A 93 19.37 8.83 -0.28
N GLU A 94 19.31 10.09 0.13
CA GLU A 94 20.23 10.70 1.11
C GLU A 94 19.93 10.29 2.56
N LEU A 95 18.72 9.77 2.82
CA LEU A 95 18.24 9.39 4.15
C LEU A 95 18.66 7.98 4.57
N ASN A 96 19.38 7.25 3.71
CA ASN A 96 19.76 5.83 3.89
C ASN A 96 18.56 4.89 4.09
N TYR A 97 17.38 5.27 3.58
CA TYR A 97 16.21 4.40 3.61
C TYR A 97 16.34 3.30 2.57
N ARG A 98 15.98 2.08 2.96
CA ARG A 98 16.19 0.87 2.17
C ARG A 98 14.88 0.25 1.69
N GLY A 99 13.85 0.28 2.53
CA GLY A 99 12.54 -0.22 2.18
C GLY A 99 11.44 0.29 3.09
N VAL A 100 10.21 0.12 2.64
CA VAL A 100 9.00 0.42 3.39
C VAL A 100 8.11 -0.81 3.42
N PHE A 101 7.55 -1.06 4.60
CA PHE A 101 6.55 -2.09 4.85
C PHE A 101 5.32 -1.44 5.47
N VAL A 102 4.13 -1.97 5.16
CA VAL A 102 2.88 -1.59 5.84
C VAL A 102 2.24 -2.86 6.39
N PHE A 103 2.20 -2.96 7.70
CA PHE A 103 1.67 -4.12 8.41
C PHE A 103 0.20 -3.91 8.81
N ASN A 104 -0.61 -4.93 8.53
CA ASN A 104 -1.99 -5.07 9.00
C ASN A 104 -1.97 -5.80 10.36
N THR A 105 -1.59 -5.07 11.39
CA THR A 105 -1.42 -5.52 12.77
C THR A 105 -2.13 -4.55 13.71
N ALA A 106 -2.49 -5.02 14.90
CA ALA A 106 -3.19 -4.20 15.88
C ALA A 106 -2.26 -3.31 16.71
N SER A 107 -0.94 -3.57 16.69
CA SER A 107 0.04 -2.88 17.53
C SER A 107 1.45 -2.90 16.94
N VAL A 108 2.29 -2.00 17.45
CA VAL A 108 3.73 -1.96 17.14
C VAL A 108 4.43 -3.21 17.66
N GLU A 109 3.98 -3.76 18.79
CA GLU A 109 4.54 -4.95 19.43
C GLU A 109 4.33 -6.20 18.56
N GLU A 110 3.11 -6.41 18.04
CA GLU A 110 2.83 -7.47 17.08
C GLU A 110 3.72 -7.31 15.82
N THR A 111 3.87 -6.08 15.35
CA THR A 111 4.69 -5.78 14.16
C THR A 111 6.17 -6.08 14.40
N LYS A 112 6.72 -5.71 15.57
CA LYS A 112 8.09 -6.04 15.96
C LYS A 112 8.32 -7.55 15.96
N ALA A 113 7.36 -8.33 16.47
CA ALA A 113 7.46 -9.79 16.46
C ALA A 113 7.55 -10.33 15.02
N LEU A 114 6.73 -9.83 14.10
CA LEU A 114 6.75 -10.24 12.69
C LEU A 114 8.01 -9.77 11.96
N VAL A 115 8.49 -8.55 12.22
CA VAL A 115 9.74 -8.07 11.60
C VAL A 115 10.95 -8.86 12.13
N SER A 116 10.92 -9.30 13.38
CA SER A 116 12.04 -10.06 13.97
C SER A 116 12.29 -11.44 13.34
N THR A 117 11.34 -11.95 12.53
CA THR A 117 11.52 -13.20 11.77
C THR A 117 12.36 -13.01 10.52
N ASP A 118 12.62 -11.77 10.11
CA ASP A 118 13.42 -11.42 8.94
C ASP A 118 14.92 -11.64 9.19
N PRO A 119 15.60 -12.52 8.42
CA PRO A 119 17.02 -12.78 8.60
C PRO A 119 17.92 -11.56 8.41
N ALA A 120 17.57 -10.63 7.51
CA ALA A 120 18.36 -9.42 7.27
C ALA A 120 18.25 -8.44 8.45
N VAL A 121 17.07 -8.33 9.05
CA VAL A 121 16.88 -7.55 10.28
C VAL A 121 17.58 -8.22 11.46
N LYS A 122 17.41 -9.53 11.64
CA LYS A 122 18.06 -10.29 12.73
C LYS A 122 19.59 -10.23 12.67
N ALA A 123 20.17 -10.17 11.47
CA ALA A 123 21.60 -9.99 11.27
C ALA A 123 22.09 -8.55 11.50
N GLY A 124 21.18 -7.57 11.68
CA GLY A 124 21.51 -6.16 11.83
C GLY A 124 21.94 -5.48 10.53
N ILE A 125 21.64 -6.08 9.37
CA ILE A 125 21.81 -5.42 8.06
C ILE A 125 20.83 -4.25 7.94
N PHE A 126 19.63 -4.41 8.49
CA PHE A 126 18.62 -3.37 8.58
C PHE A 126 18.33 -3.01 10.03
N ASP A 127 18.38 -1.70 10.31
CA ASP A 127 17.69 -1.12 11.46
C ASP A 127 16.26 -0.76 11.06
N VAL A 128 15.37 -0.67 12.05
CA VAL A 128 13.93 -0.61 11.80
C VAL A 128 13.25 0.49 12.62
N LEU A 129 12.48 1.33 11.93
CA LEU A 129 11.59 2.31 12.54
C LEU A 129 10.14 1.82 12.41
N TYR A 130 9.35 1.97 13.48
CA TYR A 130 7.95 1.54 13.55
C TYR A 130 7.06 2.75 13.84
N LEU A 131 6.05 2.96 13.00
CA LEU A 131 5.18 4.13 13.03
C LEU A 131 3.72 3.67 12.93
N PRO A 132 2.89 3.89 13.96
CA PRO A 132 1.44 3.78 13.81
C PRO A 132 0.97 4.66 12.65
N TRP A 133 0.19 4.12 11.74
CA TRP A 133 -0.19 4.81 10.52
C TRP A 133 -1.65 4.57 10.17
N TYR A 134 -2.43 5.66 10.16
CA TYR A 134 -3.81 5.67 9.72
C TYR A 134 -3.88 5.94 8.22
N SER A 135 -4.41 5.00 7.45
CA SER A 135 -4.43 5.08 5.99
C SER A 135 -5.62 4.33 5.40
N SER A 136 -5.74 4.35 4.07
CA SER A 136 -6.86 3.72 3.36
C SER A 136 -6.95 2.22 3.68
N ALA A 137 -8.16 1.75 3.96
CA ALA A 137 -8.45 0.33 4.12
C ALA A 137 -8.29 -0.45 2.80
N ALA A 138 -8.29 0.26 1.66
CA ALA A 138 -8.08 -0.32 0.33
C ALA A 138 -6.72 -1.01 0.19
N LEU A 139 -5.72 -0.68 1.04
CA LEU A 139 -4.44 -1.39 1.06
C LEU A 139 -4.61 -2.90 1.29
N MET A 140 -5.68 -3.32 1.97
CA MET A 140 -5.99 -4.74 2.16
C MET A 140 -6.24 -5.51 0.84
N GLU A 141 -6.58 -4.83 -0.25
CA GLU A 141 -6.77 -5.45 -1.57
C GLU A 141 -5.49 -5.46 -2.42
N VAL A 142 -4.44 -4.74 -2.00
CA VAL A 142 -3.22 -4.53 -2.81
C VAL A 142 -2.55 -5.84 -3.18
N ASN A 143 -2.42 -6.79 -2.25
CA ASN A 143 -1.78 -8.08 -2.56
C ASN A 143 -2.56 -8.86 -3.64
N GLY A 144 -3.89 -8.91 -3.53
CA GLY A 144 -4.73 -9.59 -4.51
C GLY A 144 -4.79 -8.89 -5.87
N LEU A 145 -4.63 -7.56 -5.89
CA LEU A 145 -4.48 -6.79 -7.13
C LEU A 145 -3.09 -7.00 -7.74
N HIS A 146 -2.04 -7.00 -6.91
CA HIS A 146 -0.66 -7.20 -7.33
C HIS A 146 -0.50 -8.53 -8.07
N GLU A 147 -1.07 -9.61 -7.55
CA GLU A 147 -1.06 -10.92 -8.21
C GLU A 147 -1.65 -10.91 -9.62
N LYS A 148 -2.63 -10.04 -9.90
CA LYS A 148 -3.29 -9.94 -11.20
C LYS A 148 -2.53 -9.08 -12.21
N ILE A 149 -1.68 -8.17 -11.74
CA ILE A 149 -0.97 -7.21 -12.59
C ILE A 149 0.51 -7.56 -12.79
N GLN A 150 1.09 -8.42 -11.95
CA GLN A 150 2.45 -8.88 -12.15
C GLN A 150 2.53 -9.85 -13.34
N GLN A 151 3.46 -9.60 -14.26
CA GLN A 151 3.75 -10.55 -15.34
C GLN A 151 4.70 -11.66 -14.88
N SER A 152 5.59 -11.34 -13.95
CA SER A 152 6.58 -12.24 -13.35
C SER A 152 6.68 -11.93 -11.86
N SER A 153 6.92 -12.97 -11.05
CA SER A 153 7.22 -12.79 -9.63
C SER A 153 8.63 -12.20 -9.44
N PHE A 154 8.76 -11.33 -8.43
CA PHE A 154 10.02 -10.75 -8.01
C PHE A 154 10.86 -11.72 -7.17
#